data_AF-X1UIZ3-F1
#
_entry.id   AF-X1UIZ3-F1
#
_cell.length_a   1.000
_cell.length_b   1.000
_cell.length_c   1.000
_cell.angle_alpha   90.00
_cell.angle_beta   90.00
_cell.angle_gamma   90.00
#
_symmetry.space_group_name_H-M   'P 1'
#
loop_
_entity.id
_entity.type
_entity.pdbx_description
1 polymer ?
#
loop_
_entity_poly.entity_id
_entity_poly.type
_entity_poly.pdbx_seq_one_letter_code
_entity_poly.pdbx_strand_id
1 'polypeptide(L)'
;METKTYTKMCDCPEIQEQRSKEGIEVACWVTRYLYISKSFDYWTMVKAPHVWLPQQDDIQKMFKEEAFVLAGEFSHTMESFITGDPSWWTMEGLWLAFYMWKKHGKIWDGKEWVEEVLDK
;
A
#
# COMPACT_ATOMS: atom_id res chain seq x y z
N MET A 1 -12.03 6.54 -9.02
CA MET A 1 -10.76 7.03 -9.59
C MET A 1 -10.02 7.75 -8.47
N GLU A 2 -9.32 7.02 -7.62
CA GLU A 2 -8.55 7.56 -6.46
C GLU A 2 -7.32 6.68 -6.18
N THR A 3 -6.49 6.46 -7.18
CA THR A 3 -5.32 5.55 -7.05
C THR A 3 -4.07 6.23 -6.52
N LYS A 4 -3.90 7.55 -6.69
CA LYS A 4 -2.64 8.23 -6.31
C LYS A 4 -2.39 8.24 -4.80
N THR A 5 -3.43 8.50 -4.01
CA THR A 5 -3.33 8.51 -2.55
C THR A 5 -3.08 7.12 -2.02
N TYR A 6 -3.85 6.13 -2.47
CA TYR A 6 -3.65 4.74 -2.06
C TYR A 6 -2.27 4.21 -2.45
N THR A 7 -1.77 4.53 -3.65
CA THR A 7 -0.40 4.20 -4.05
C THR A 7 0.63 4.81 -3.11
N LYS A 8 0.44 6.06 -2.69
CA LYS A 8 1.35 6.71 -1.74
C LYS A 8 1.28 6.10 -0.34
N MET A 9 0.09 5.72 0.12
CA MET A 9 -0.10 5.03 1.40
C MET A 9 0.61 3.66 1.41
N CYS A 10 0.59 2.95 0.28
CA CYS A 10 1.26 1.66 0.15
C CYS A 10 2.78 1.78 0.02
N ASP A 11 3.31 2.92 -0.43
CA ASP A 11 4.74 3.18 -0.62
C ASP A 11 5.46 3.47 0.71
N CYS A 12 5.36 2.53 1.66
CA CYS A 12 6.07 2.55 2.94
C CYS A 12 6.69 1.18 3.26
N PRO A 13 7.81 1.14 4.02
CA PRO A 13 8.50 -0.10 4.33
C PRO A 13 7.61 -1.15 5.01
N GLU A 14 6.75 -0.72 5.93
CA GLU A 14 5.88 -1.60 6.73
C GLU A 14 4.99 -2.47 5.84
N ILE A 15 4.50 -1.91 4.73
CA ILE A 15 3.63 -2.60 3.79
C ILE A 15 4.45 -3.33 2.72
N GLN A 16 5.49 -2.68 2.17
CA GLN A 16 6.29 -3.28 1.12
C GLN A 16 7.07 -4.52 1.60
N GLU A 17 7.41 -4.61 2.89
CA GLU A 17 8.03 -5.79 3.51
C GLU A 17 7.08 -6.98 3.67
N GLN A 18 5.76 -6.74 3.72
CA GLN A 18 4.75 -7.82 3.81
C GLN A 18 4.51 -8.51 2.47
N ARG A 19 4.99 -7.93 1.36
CA ARG A 19 4.89 -8.54 0.04
C ARG A 19 5.54 -9.92 0.10
N SER A 20 4.81 -10.96 -0.31
CA SER A 20 5.37 -12.32 -0.36
C SER A 20 6.68 -12.31 -1.15
N LYS A 21 7.70 -12.99 -0.62
CA LYS A 21 9.02 -13.12 -1.28
C LYS A 21 8.98 -13.86 -2.61
N GLU A 22 7.80 -14.37 -2.99
CA GLU A 22 7.47 -14.85 -4.34
C GLU A 22 7.33 -13.62 -5.25
N GLY A 23 8.43 -12.89 -5.42
CA GLY A 23 8.51 -11.73 -6.29
C GLY A 23 8.17 -12.16 -7.71
N ILE A 24 7.12 -11.56 -8.27
CA ILE A 24 6.86 -11.64 -9.71
C ILE A 24 8.06 -10.97 -10.40
N GLU A 25 9.00 -11.76 -10.90
CA GLU A 25 9.96 -11.31 -11.89
C GLU A 25 9.16 -11.05 -13.18
N VAL A 26 8.84 -9.78 -13.42
CA VAL A 26 8.19 -9.38 -14.67
C VAL A 26 9.27 -9.16 -15.71
N ALA A 27 9.35 -10.03 -16.70
CA ALA A 27 10.12 -9.75 -17.91
C ALA A 27 9.41 -8.63 -18.68
N CYS A 28 10.07 -7.50 -18.92
CA CYS A 28 9.50 -6.40 -19.70
C CYS A 28 10.36 -6.07 -20.93
N TRP A 29 9.69 -5.57 -21.97
CA TRP A 29 10.35 -5.02 -23.15
C TRP A 29 10.90 -3.64 -22.81
N VAL A 30 12.21 -3.44 -23.01
CA VAL A 30 12.83 -2.12 -22.95
C VAL A 30 13.32 -1.76 -24.34
N THR A 31 12.68 -0.76 -24.94
CA THR A 31 13.15 -0.21 -26.22
C THR A 31 14.17 0.88 -25.95
N ARG A 32 15.44 0.62 -26.24
CA ARG A 32 16.51 1.62 -26.18
C ARG A 32 16.73 2.22 -27.57
N TYR A 33 16.38 3.49 -27.75
CA TYR A 33 16.72 4.23 -28.97
C TYR A 33 18.19 4.65 -28.93
N LEU A 34 19.02 4.06 -29.80
CA LEU A 34 20.38 4.55 -30.08
C LEU A 34 20.31 5.45 -31.33
N TYR A 35 21.01 6.59 -31.29
CA TYR A 35 20.98 7.68 -32.27
C TYR A 35 21.49 7.32 -33.69
N ILE A 36 21.67 6.02 -33.98
CA ILE A 36 22.15 5.48 -35.26
C ILE A 36 21.17 4.40 -35.72
N SER A 37 19.98 4.84 -36.17
CA SER A 37 18.99 4.17 -37.06
C SER A 37 18.73 2.64 -36.98
N LYS A 38 19.04 1.95 -35.87
CA LYS A 38 18.68 0.52 -35.67
C LYS A 38 18.13 0.33 -34.26
N SER A 39 16.83 0.02 -34.16
CA SER A 39 16.24 -0.45 -32.92
C SER A 39 16.71 -1.88 -32.67
N PHE A 40 17.24 -2.13 -31.48
CA PHE A 40 17.45 -3.48 -30.97
C PHE A 40 16.47 -3.68 -29.83
N ASP A 41 15.53 -4.61 -30.02
CA ASP A 41 14.68 -5.08 -28.93
C ASP A 41 15.44 -6.20 -28.20
N TYR A 42 15.70 -6.01 -26.90
CA TYR A 42 16.33 -7.03 -26.07
C TYR A 42 15.59 -7.14 -24.74
N TRP A 43 15.49 -8.36 -24.23
CA TRP A 43 14.94 -8.61 -22.90
C TRP A 43 15.94 -8.11 -21.86
N THR A 44 15.51 -7.17 -21.02
CA THR A 44 16.25 -6.84 -19.80
C THR A 44 15.34 -6.99 -18.60
N MET A 45 15.85 -7.62 -17.55
CA MET A 45 15.23 -7.53 -16.25
C MET A 45 15.46 -6.13 -15.70
N VAL A 46 14.49 -5.24 -15.88
CA VAL A 46 14.48 -3.96 -15.16
C VAL A 46 13.77 -4.21 -13.84
N LYS A 47 14.47 -3.96 -12.73
CA LYS A 47 13.81 -3.78 -11.44
C LYS A 47 13.08 -2.45 -11.47
N ALA A 48 11.90 -2.42 -12.08
CA ALA A 48 11.00 -1.31 -11.86
C ALA A 48 10.57 -1.36 -10.37
N PRO A 49 10.66 -0.24 -9.62
CA PRO A 49 10.18 -0.18 -8.26
C PRO A 49 8.65 -0.25 -8.30
N HIS A 50 8.13 -1.46 -8.39
CA HIS A 50 6.70 -1.69 -8.33
C HIS A 50 6.31 -1.67 -6.85
N VAL A 51 5.74 -0.54 -6.42
CA VAL A 51 5.00 -0.44 -5.17
C VAL A 51 3.90 -1.49 -5.21
N TRP A 52 3.95 -2.43 -4.27
CA TRP A 52 2.89 -3.40 -4.09
C TRP A 52 1.66 -2.71 -3.53
N LEU A 53 0.53 -2.91 -4.20
CA LEU A 53 -0.77 -2.38 -3.81
C LEU A 53 -1.63 -3.54 -3.31
N PRO A 54 -1.57 -3.90 -2.02
CA PRO A 54 -2.34 -5.02 -1.50
C PRO A 54 -3.84 -4.77 -1.71
N GLN A 55 -4.59 -5.82 -2.00
CA GLN A 55 -6.05 -5.75 -1.97
C GLN A 55 -6.56 -5.90 -0.53
N GLN A 56 -7.86 -5.66 -0.31
CA GLN A 56 -8.48 -5.81 1.01
C GLN A 56 -8.17 -7.19 1.64
N ASP A 57 -8.30 -8.27 0.88
CA ASP A 57 -8.03 -9.64 1.36
C ASP A 57 -6.57 -9.84 1.76
N ASP A 58 -5.63 -9.19 1.07
CA ASP A 58 -4.21 -9.24 1.41
C ASP A 58 -3.96 -8.54 2.75
N ILE A 59 -4.55 -7.35 2.94
CA ILE A 59 -4.45 -6.59 4.19
C ILE A 59 -5.04 -7.39 5.35
N GLN A 60 -6.23 -7.99 5.16
CA GLN A 60 -6.87 -8.81 6.19
C GLN A 60 -6.01 -10.03 6.59
N LYS A 61 -5.36 -10.69 5.62
CA LYS A 61 -4.42 -11.78 5.90
C LYS A 61 -3.21 -11.34 6.73
N MET A 62 -2.77 -10.08 6.63
CA MET A 62 -1.64 -9.56 7.41
C MET A 62 -1.91 -9.55 8.93
N PHE A 63 -3.16 -9.44 9.36
CA PHE A 63 -3.50 -9.40 10.78
C PHE A 63 -3.31 -10.75 11.49
N LYS A 64 -3.42 -11.87 10.77
CA LYS A 64 -3.40 -13.25 11.31
C LYS A 64 -4.41 -13.47 12.45
N GLU A 65 -5.50 -12.71 12.43
CA GLU A 65 -6.58 -12.74 13.41
C GLU A 65 -7.89 -13.19 12.75
N GLU A 66 -8.86 -13.61 13.54
CA GLU A 66 -10.18 -14.00 13.05
C GLU A 66 -10.92 -12.80 12.46
N ALA A 67 -11.48 -12.97 11.25
CA ALA A 67 -12.10 -11.89 10.49
C ALA A 67 -13.23 -11.18 11.26
N PHE A 68 -13.97 -11.92 12.09
CA PHE A 68 -15.06 -11.37 12.90
C PHE A 68 -14.58 -10.38 13.97
N VAL A 69 -13.45 -10.68 14.62
CA VAL A 69 -12.85 -9.79 15.63
C VAL A 69 -12.36 -8.51 14.98
N LEU A 70 -11.66 -8.65 13.85
CA LEU A 70 -11.14 -7.50 13.09
C LEU A 70 -12.26 -6.59 12.58
N ALA A 71 -13.35 -7.16 12.04
CA ALA A 71 -14.48 -6.38 11.56
C ALA A 71 -15.18 -5.60 12.70
N GLY A 72 -15.29 -6.22 13.88
CA GLY A 72 -15.83 -5.58 15.07
C GLY A 72 -14.98 -4.38 15.48
N GLU A 73 -13.67 -4.56 15.64
CA GLU A 73 -12.75 -3.48 16.02
C GLU A 73 -12.70 -2.37 14.97
N PHE A 74 -12.59 -2.72 13.69
CA PHE A 74 -12.59 -1.78 12.57
C PHE A 74 -13.80 -0.83 12.66
N SER A 75 -14.99 -1.40 12.88
CA SER A 75 -16.22 -0.62 12.97
C SER A 75 -16.27 0.30 14.20
N HIS A 76 -15.70 -0.12 15.33
CA HIS A 76 -15.70 0.66 16.57
C HIS A 76 -14.61 1.73 16.63
N THR A 77 -13.52 1.56 15.89
CA THR A 77 -12.33 2.42 15.96
C THR A 77 -12.16 3.31 14.74
N MET A 78 -13.13 3.28 13.81
CA MET A 78 -13.07 4.00 12.54
C MET A 78 -12.80 5.51 12.71
N GLU A 79 -13.36 6.14 13.74
CA GLU A 79 -13.14 7.56 14.04
C GLU A 79 -11.73 7.85 14.57
N SER A 80 -11.03 6.86 15.11
CA SER A 80 -9.71 7.04 15.74
C SER A 80 -8.56 7.11 14.74
N PHE A 81 -8.69 6.49 13.57
CA PHE A 81 -7.62 6.40 12.56
C PHE A 81 -7.94 7.10 11.23
N ILE A 82 -9.13 7.69 11.10
CA ILE A 82 -9.47 8.54 9.97
C ILE A 82 -9.22 9.99 10.37
N THR A 83 -8.30 10.65 9.66
CA THR A 83 -8.16 12.10 9.73
C THR A 83 -8.41 12.71 8.36
N GLY A 84 -8.96 13.93 8.33
CA GLY A 84 -9.28 14.63 7.09
C GLY A 84 -10.64 14.26 6.49
N ASP A 85 -10.80 14.51 5.19
CA ASP A 85 -12.06 14.29 4.47
C ASP A 85 -12.24 12.80 4.15
N PRO A 86 -13.30 12.14 4.65
CA PRO A 86 -13.59 10.73 4.40
C PRO A 86 -13.95 10.43 2.94
N SER A 87 -14.25 11.45 2.12
CA SER A 87 -14.71 11.25 0.74
C SER A 87 -13.69 10.63 -0.20
N TRP A 88 -12.39 10.65 0.15
CA TRP A 88 -11.30 10.08 -0.67
C TRP A 88 -10.85 8.69 -0.22
N TRP A 89 -11.54 8.10 0.74
CA TRP A 89 -11.18 6.81 1.30
C TRP A 89 -11.88 5.68 0.56
N THR A 90 -11.11 4.84 -0.12
CA THR A 90 -11.61 3.54 -0.57
C THR A 90 -11.62 2.56 0.60
N MET A 91 -12.38 1.47 0.51
CA MET A 91 -12.38 0.42 1.54
C MET A 91 -10.97 -0.15 1.76
N GLU A 92 -10.17 -0.31 0.70
CA GLU A 92 -8.78 -0.73 0.81
C GLU A 92 -7.94 0.29 1.57
N GLY A 93 -8.13 1.58 1.31
CA GLY A 93 -7.48 2.66 2.06
C GLY A 93 -7.85 2.60 3.55
N LEU A 94 -9.13 2.42 3.88
CA LEU A 94 -9.58 2.33 5.27
C LEU A 94 -8.98 1.12 5.99
N TRP A 95 -9.00 -0.05 5.36
CA TRP A 95 -8.38 -1.26 5.92
C TRP A 95 -6.87 -1.09 6.11
N LEU A 96 -6.20 -0.41 5.17
CA LEU A 96 -4.78 -0.11 5.28
C LEU A 96 -4.48 0.85 6.44
N ALA A 97 -5.26 1.91 6.61
CA ALA A 97 -5.11 2.81 7.75
C ALA A 97 -5.40 2.12 9.08
N PHE A 98 -6.43 1.28 9.15
CA PHE A 98 -6.68 0.46 10.33
C PHE A 98 -5.50 -0.47 10.65
N TYR A 99 -4.89 -1.09 9.64
CA TYR A 99 -3.69 -1.92 9.81
C TYR A 99 -2.50 -1.12 10.34
N MET A 100 -2.22 0.03 9.74
CA MET A 100 -1.12 0.91 10.17
C MET A 100 -1.33 1.44 11.58
N TRP A 101 -2.56 1.82 11.94
CA TRP A 101 -2.89 2.24 13.30
C TRP A 101 -2.72 1.08 14.29
N LYS A 102 -3.35 -0.07 14.04
CA LYS A 102 -3.35 -1.20 14.98
C LYS A 102 -1.98 -1.87 15.15
N LYS A 103 -1.22 -2.05 14.07
CA LYS A 103 0.06 -2.80 14.11
C LYS A 103 1.27 -1.89 14.25
N HIS A 104 1.18 -0.64 13.81
CA HIS A 104 2.33 0.26 13.77
C HIS A 104 2.12 1.57 14.54
N GLY A 105 0.91 1.84 15.07
CA GLY A 105 0.62 3.07 15.80
C GLY A 105 0.65 4.32 14.91
N LYS A 106 0.41 4.17 13.61
CA LYS A 106 0.52 5.26 12.62
C LYS A 106 -0.83 5.64 12.03
N ILE A 107 -1.02 6.94 11.82
CA ILE A 107 -2.21 7.54 11.21
C ILE A 107 -1.80 8.23 9.90
N TRP A 108 -2.67 8.20 8.90
CA TRP A 108 -2.44 8.93 7.66
C TRP A 108 -2.94 10.37 7.80
N ASP A 109 -2.07 11.36 7.60
CA ASP A 109 -2.43 12.80 7.70
C ASP A 109 -2.93 13.38 6.36
N GLY A 110 -3.13 12.53 5.34
CA GLY A 110 -3.43 12.94 3.97
C GLY A 110 -2.19 13.02 3.06
N LYS A 111 -0.98 13.01 3.62
CA LYS A 111 0.29 13.10 2.90
C LYS A 111 1.27 11.99 3.28
N GLU A 112 1.41 11.66 4.55
CA GLU A 112 2.36 10.69 5.08
C GLU A 112 1.79 9.97 6.32
N TRP A 113 2.47 8.88 6.70
CA TRP A 113 2.17 8.16 7.92
C TRP A 113 2.87 8.84 9.09
N VAL A 114 2.09 9.39 10.01
CA VAL A 114 2.57 10.03 11.24
C VAL A 114 2.31 9.13 12.44
N GLU A 115 3.19 9.16 13.43
CA GLU A 115 2.95 8.46 14.70
C GLU A 115 1.71 9.07 15.38
N GLU A 116 0.86 8.21 15.95
CA GLU A 116 -0.25 8.65 16.79
C GLU A 116 0.32 9.37 18.01
N VAL A 117 0.23 10.71 18.01
CA VAL A 117 0.58 11.51 19.18
C VAL A 117 -0.51 11.28 20.21
N LEU A 118 -0.30 10.29 21.07
CA LEU A 118 -1.05 10.13 22.30
C LEU A 118 -0.69 11.31 23.21
N ASP A 119 -1.38 12.44 23.06
CA ASP A 119 -1.45 13.44 24.13
C ASP A 119 -2.11 12.75 25.33
N LYS A 120 -1.25 12.24 26.23
CA LYS A 120 -1.61 11.68 27.54
C LYS A 120 -1.42 12.71 28.62
#